data_AF-A0A9D6VE28-F1
#
_entry.id   AF-A0A9D6VE28-F1
#
_cell.length_a   1.000
_cell.length_b   1.000
_cell.length_c   1.000
_cell.angle_alpha   90.00
_cell.angle_beta   90.00
_cell.angle_gamma   90.00
#
_symmetry.space_group_name_H-M   'P 1'
#
loop_
_entity.id
_entity.type
_entity.pdbx_description
1 polymer ?
#
loop_
_entity_poly.entity_id
_entity_poly.type
_entity_poly.pdbx_seq_one_letter_code
_entity_poly.pdbx_strand_id
1 'polypeptide(L)'
;MAQRQSSSGFIAGTITILGLGLVWVTVSANFPSQEELFSGEMPPETRRVPDSSSPPSAPPKLDLTIPTSPPISIDAVQSRLDKERPDDSRVDAPAVTGLDSSTLQATRLKCEAEIDQLCPDALDGSARAGCLDQRAKQLTAPCQGQLRERFVKWKEDRSRLIAACDEDISRFCRAVKIGSGEILQCLQSHGQEVSDRCYQILPKGTVFFK
;
A
#
# COMPACT_ATOMS: atom_id res chain seq x y z
N MET A 1 -40.98 -50.32 -8.09
CA MET A 1 -40.86 -48.93 -7.57
C MET A 1 -39.38 -48.57 -7.57
N ALA A 2 -38.92 -47.60 -8.36
CA ALA A 2 -37.73 -46.77 -8.10
C ALA A 2 -37.36 -45.94 -9.35
N GLN A 3 -38.09 -44.85 -9.58
CA GLN A 3 -37.73 -43.81 -10.55
C GLN A 3 -37.85 -42.46 -9.82
N ARG A 4 -36.88 -42.16 -8.93
CA ARG A 4 -36.93 -40.92 -8.12
C ARG A 4 -35.56 -40.43 -7.61
N GLN A 5 -34.51 -40.43 -8.45
CA GLN A 5 -33.22 -39.84 -8.06
C GLN A 5 -32.65 -38.77 -9.03
N SER A 6 -33.18 -38.61 -10.25
CA SER A 6 -32.62 -37.65 -11.22
C SER A 6 -33.17 -36.21 -11.14
N SER A 7 -34.01 -35.89 -10.15
CA SER A 7 -34.67 -34.58 -10.03
C SER A 7 -33.97 -33.63 -9.05
N SER A 8 -33.19 -34.13 -8.09
CA SER A 8 -32.64 -33.30 -7.00
C SER A 8 -31.43 -32.45 -7.40
N GLY A 9 -30.59 -32.92 -8.32
CA GLY A 9 -29.34 -32.24 -8.70
C GLY A 9 -29.54 -31.02 -9.59
N PHE A 10 -30.49 -31.09 -10.53
CA PHE A 10 -30.82 -29.97 -11.41
C PHE A 10 -31.50 -28.83 -10.65
N ILE A 11 -32.40 -29.15 -9.71
CA ILE A 11 -33.11 -28.14 -8.91
C ILE A 11 -32.11 -27.37 -8.03
N ALA A 12 -31.18 -28.07 -7.38
CA ALA A 12 -30.13 -27.42 -6.58
C ALA A 12 -29.25 -26.49 -7.42
N GLY A 13 -28.82 -26.91 -8.62
CA GLY A 13 -28.02 -26.07 -9.52
C GLY A 13 -28.74 -24.81 -10.00
N THR A 14 -30.04 -24.91 -10.31
CA THR A 14 -30.84 -23.75 -10.74
C THR A 14 -31.02 -22.72 -9.63
N ILE A 15 -31.18 -23.16 -8.37
CA ILE A 15 -31.33 -22.26 -7.22
C ILE A 15 -30.04 -21.47 -6.98
N THR A 16 -28.87 -22.10 -7.11
CA THR A 16 -27.58 -21.42 -6.93
C THR A 16 -27.31 -20.39 -8.03
N ILE A 17 -27.62 -20.70 -9.28
CA ILE A 17 -27.45 -19.77 -10.41
C ILE A 17 -28.40 -18.59 -10.28
N LEU A 18 -29.66 -18.83 -9.93
CA LEU A 18 -30.63 -17.77 -9.67
C LEU A 18 -30.19 -16.90 -8.48
N GLY A 19 -29.72 -17.51 -7.39
CA GLY A 19 -29.21 -16.80 -6.22
C GLY A 19 -28.01 -15.92 -6.55
N LEU A 20 -27.01 -16.45 -7.26
CA LEU A 20 -25.84 -15.69 -7.69
C LEU A 20 -26.23 -14.56 -8.66
N GLY A 21 -27.13 -14.80 -9.60
CA GLY A 21 -27.64 -13.78 -10.51
C GLY A 21 -28.38 -12.66 -9.77
N LEU A 22 -29.22 -13.00 -8.79
CA LEU A 22 -29.96 -12.03 -7.99
C LEU A 22 -29.02 -11.17 -7.14
N VAL A 23 -28.03 -11.78 -6.48
CA VAL A 23 -26.99 -11.05 -5.76
C VAL A 23 -26.24 -10.12 -6.70
N TRP A 24 -25.81 -10.58 -7.88
CA TRP A 24 -25.09 -9.76 -8.85
C TRP A 24 -25.93 -8.58 -9.34
N VAL A 25 -27.22 -8.79 -9.64
CA VAL A 25 -28.15 -7.73 -10.03
C VAL A 25 -28.37 -6.74 -8.89
N THR A 26 -28.53 -7.18 -7.65
CA THR A 26 -28.66 -6.26 -6.52
C THR A 26 -27.41 -5.44 -6.29
N VAL A 27 -26.21 -6.02 -6.42
CA VAL A 27 -24.95 -5.28 -6.32
C VAL A 27 -24.85 -4.27 -7.47
N SER A 28 -25.23 -4.65 -8.69
CA SER A 28 -25.23 -3.77 -9.86
C SER A 28 -26.23 -2.61 -9.74
N ALA A 29 -27.42 -2.87 -9.21
CA ALA A 29 -28.50 -1.90 -9.09
C ALA A 29 -28.39 -1.02 -7.83
N ASN A 30 -27.74 -1.52 -6.78
CA ASN A 30 -27.43 -0.74 -5.57
C ASN A 30 -26.13 0.06 -5.73
N PHE A 31 -25.32 -0.24 -6.76
CA PHE A 31 -24.17 0.58 -7.12
C PHE A 31 -24.65 1.89 -7.77
N PRO A 32 -24.44 3.05 -7.13
CA PRO A 32 -24.89 4.32 -7.68
C PRO A 32 -24.21 4.57 -9.03
N SER A 33 -25.01 4.80 -10.07
CA SER A 33 -24.54 5.20 -11.40
C SER A 33 -23.84 6.55 -11.34
N GLN A 34 -22.68 6.66 -12.01
CA GLN A 34 -21.81 7.86 -12.07
C GLN A 34 -22.49 9.18 -12.49
N GLU A 35 -23.70 9.11 -13.04
CA GLU A 35 -24.42 10.25 -13.62
C GLU A 35 -25.08 11.16 -12.56
N GLU A 36 -25.29 10.69 -11.32
CA GLU A 36 -25.91 11.47 -10.23
C GLU A 36 -24.89 12.35 -9.46
N LEU A 37 -23.59 12.24 -9.73
CA LEU A 37 -22.56 13.10 -9.13
C LEU A 37 -22.23 14.35 -9.97
N PHE A 38 -22.64 14.38 -11.24
CA PHE A 38 -22.21 15.42 -12.19
C PHE A 38 -23.32 16.35 -12.69
N SER A 39 -24.59 16.11 -12.37
CA SER A 39 -25.69 17.00 -12.75
C SER A 39 -26.19 17.84 -11.57
N GLY A 40 -25.34 18.77 -11.15
CA GLY A 40 -25.71 19.93 -10.34
C GLY A 40 -25.52 21.22 -11.14
N GLU A 41 -26.15 21.32 -12.32
CA GLU A 41 -26.27 22.56 -13.08
C GLU A 41 -27.28 23.47 -12.35
N MET A 42 -26.84 24.62 -11.83
CA MET A 42 -27.72 25.61 -11.20
C MET A 42 -27.98 26.79 -12.16
N PRO A 43 -29.21 27.31 -12.27
CA PRO A 43 -29.59 28.31 -13.28
C PRO A 43 -29.09 29.73 -12.93
N PRO A 44 -29.13 30.69 -13.88
CA PRO A 44 -28.67 32.06 -13.65
C PRO A 44 -29.77 32.89 -12.98
N GLU A 45 -29.73 33.05 -11.66
CA GLU A 45 -30.63 33.97 -10.94
C GLU A 45 -29.89 35.24 -10.48
N THR A 46 -30.13 36.29 -11.26
CA THR A 46 -30.04 37.72 -11.00
C THR A 46 -29.63 38.20 -9.60
N ARG A 47 -28.48 38.91 -9.59
CA ARG A 47 -28.03 39.92 -8.63
C ARG A 47 -29.15 40.60 -7.80
N ARG A 48 -29.08 40.46 -6.48
CA ARG A 48 -29.51 41.51 -5.53
C ARG A 48 -28.54 41.58 -4.35
N VAL A 49 -27.97 42.77 -4.19
CA VAL A 49 -27.21 43.22 -3.01
C VAL A 49 -28.22 43.61 -1.93
N PRO A 50 -27.99 43.20 -0.68
CA PRO A 50 -28.16 44.12 0.43
C PRO A 50 -26.87 44.22 1.24
N ASP A 51 -26.40 45.46 1.40
CA ASP A 51 -25.46 45.86 2.43
C ASP A 51 -26.01 45.49 3.83
N SER A 52 -25.23 44.79 4.64
CA SER A 52 -25.20 45.02 6.08
C SER A 52 -24.04 44.29 6.77
N SER A 53 -23.10 45.11 7.20
CA SER A 53 -22.15 44.95 8.31
C SER A 53 -22.44 43.85 9.34
N SER A 54 -21.50 42.90 9.51
CA SER A 54 -20.94 42.39 10.79
C SER A 54 -19.98 41.20 10.54
N PRO A 55 -18.81 41.10 11.22
CA PRO A 55 -17.87 40.00 11.01
C PRO A 55 -18.19 38.79 11.92
N PRO A 56 -18.25 37.54 11.41
CA PRO A 56 -18.29 36.35 12.26
C PRO A 56 -16.88 35.88 12.66
N SER A 57 -16.77 35.54 13.93
CA SER A 57 -15.59 35.13 14.69
C SER A 57 -14.90 33.88 14.12
N ALA A 58 -13.56 33.85 14.22
CA ALA A 58 -12.70 32.74 13.77
C ALA A 58 -12.94 31.42 14.52
N PRO A 59 -12.70 30.25 13.90
CA PRO A 59 -12.82 28.94 14.54
C PRO A 59 -11.69 28.67 15.55
N PRO A 60 -11.89 27.82 16.58
CA PRO A 60 -10.91 27.58 17.62
C PRO A 60 -9.71 26.78 17.08
N LYS A 61 -8.49 27.28 17.32
CA LYS A 61 -7.24 26.53 17.10
C LYS A 61 -7.02 25.56 18.27
N LEU A 62 -6.81 24.29 17.95
CA LEU A 62 -6.37 23.28 18.90
C LEU A 62 -4.86 23.47 19.15
N ASP A 63 -4.49 23.78 20.40
CA ASP A 63 -3.12 24.10 20.79
C ASP A 63 -2.42 22.84 21.32
N LEU A 64 -1.50 22.29 20.53
CA LEU A 64 -0.68 21.10 20.86
C LEU A 64 0.73 21.53 21.31
N THR A 65 0.82 22.50 22.21
CA THR A 65 2.11 22.94 22.76
C THR A 65 2.58 21.96 23.84
N ILE A 66 3.65 21.22 23.55
CA ILE A 66 4.40 20.42 24.54
C ILE A 66 5.39 21.37 25.25
N PRO A 67 5.30 21.56 26.58
CA PRO A 67 6.15 22.49 27.31
C PRO A 67 7.47 21.82 27.69
N THR A 68 8.47 21.87 26.81
CA THR A 68 9.92 21.89 27.11
C THR A 68 10.69 21.81 25.77
N SER A 69 10.71 22.91 25.02
CA SER A 69 11.79 23.20 24.08
C SER A 69 11.70 24.68 23.69
N PRO A 70 12.82 25.42 23.59
CA PRO A 70 12.78 26.82 23.16
C PRO A 70 12.19 26.93 21.74
N PRO A 71 11.38 27.96 21.44
CA PRO A 71 10.72 28.08 20.15
C PRO A 71 11.74 28.37 19.05
N ILE A 72 11.95 27.40 18.15
CA ILE A 72 12.57 27.68 16.85
C ILE A 72 11.47 28.24 15.96
N SER A 73 11.57 29.53 15.62
CA SER A 73 10.62 30.20 14.73
C SER A 73 10.66 29.56 13.34
N ILE A 74 9.60 28.82 13.01
CA ILE A 74 9.37 28.17 11.71
C ILE A 74 9.15 29.20 10.57
N ASP A 75 9.07 30.49 10.86
CA ASP A 75 8.92 31.55 9.85
C ASP A 75 10.24 31.93 9.15
N ALA A 76 11.40 31.49 9.64
CA ALA A 76 12.70 31.81 9.02
C ALA A 76 13.17 30.78 7.97
N VAL A 77 12.55 29.60 7.92
CA VAL A 77 12.96 28.53 6.98
C VAL A 77 12.21 28.64 5.64
N GLN A 78 10.97 29.14 5.64
CA GLN A 78 10.18 29.25 4.41
C GLN A 78 10.67 30.37 3.47
N SER A 79 11.29 31.44 3.98
CA SER A 79 11.85 32.52 3.13
C SER A 79 13.27 32.25 2.61
N ARG A 80 13.85 31.07 2.87
CA ARG A 80 15.20 30.67 2.41
C ARG A 80 15.18 29.53 1.38
N LEU A 81 14.02 29.21 0.80
CA LEU A 81 13.91 28.24 -0.30
C LEU A 81 13.13 28.78 -1.51
N ASP A 82 13.14 30.10 -1.74
CA ASP A 82 12.64 30.70 -2.99
C ASP A 82 13.63 31.71 -3.61
N LYS A 83 14.91 31.64 -3.21
CA LYS A 83 15.95 32.49 -3.79
C LYS A 83 17.28 31.76 -4.00
N GLU A 84 17.27 30.90 -5.00
CA GLU A 84 18.40 30.60 -5.90
C GLU A 84 17.84 29.72 -7.01
N ARG A 85 17.27 30.38 -8.02
CA ARG A 85 17.06 29.82 -9.35
C ARG A 85 18.19 30.38 -10.22
N PRO A 86 19.27 29.63 -10.48
CA PRO A 86 20.08 29.86 -11.64
C PRO A 86 19.37 29.19 -12.83
N ASP A 87 19.05 30.03 -13.80
CA ASP A 87 18.84 29.65 -15.19
C ASP A 87 20.14 29.00 -15.70
N ASP A 88 20.14 27.70 -16.03
CA ASP A 88 21.06 27.18 -17.07
C ASP A 88 20.64 25.79 -17.59
N SER A 89 20.55 25.72 -18.91
CA SER A 89 20.68 24.54 -19.78
C SER A 89 19.64 23.41 -19.74
N ARG A 90 18.75 23.51 -20.74
CA ARG A 90 18.15 22.38 -21.47
C ARG A 90 19.17 21.25 -21.69
N VAL A 91 18.90 20.10 -21.07
CA VAL A 91 19.22 18.80 -21.64
C VAL A 91 17.89 18.09 -21.81
N ASP A 92 17.59 17.62 -23.01
CA ASP A 92 16.37 16.88 -23.36
C ASP A 92 16.25 15.59 -22.53
N ALA A 93 15.70 15.71 -21.33
CA ALA A 93 15.12 14.62 -20.57
C ALA A 93 13.61 14.60 -20.87
N PRO A 94 13.00 13.44 -21.20
CA PRO A 94 11.57 13.39 -21.45
C PRO A 94 10.84 13.87 -20.19
N ALA A 95 9.93 14.82 -20.38
CA ALA A 95 9.11 15.39 -19.33
C ALA A 95 8.36 14.26 -18.61
N VAL A 96 8.86 13.88 -17.43
CA VAL A 96 8.05 13.12 -16.47
C VAL A 96 7.10 14.14 -15.88
N THR A 97 5.94 14.31 -16.51
CA THR A 97 4.80 14.97 -15.89
C THR A 97 4.63 14.34 -14.51
N GLY A 98 4.64 15.17 -13.47
CA GLY A 98 4.60 14.72 -12.09
C GLY A 98 3.46 13.72 -11.91
N LEU A 99 3.81 12.47 -11.62
CA LEU A 99 2.82 11.41 -11.39
C LEU A 99 1.97 11.85 -10.20
N ASP A 100 0.67 12.00 -10.42
CA ASP A 100 -0.26 12.17 -9.32
C ASP A 100 -0.22 10.92 -8.41
N SER A 101 -0.53 11.12 -7.12
CA SER A 101 -0.49 10.05 -6.12
C SER A 101 -1.33 8.83 -6.54
N SER A 102 -2.44 9.06 -7.21
CA SER A 102 -3.36 8.04 -7.73
C SER A 102 -2.73 7.23 -8.87
N THR A 103 -2.02 7.85 -9.81
CA THR A 103 -1.28 7.15 -10.87
C THR A 103 -0.13 6.31 -10.31
N LEU A 104 0.57 6.80 -9.28
CA LEU A 104 1.61 6.03 -8.59
C LEU A 104 1.03 4.80 -7.86
N GLN A 105 -0.12 4.97 -7.20
CA GLN A 105 -0.85 3.87 -6.59
C GLN A 105 -1.33 2.84 -7.63
N ALA A 106 -1.91 3.30 -8.74
CA ALA A 106 -2.32 2.44 -9.84
C ALA A 106 -1.14 1.66 -10.43
N THR A 107 0.02 2.30 -10.57
CA THR A 107 1.24 1.64 -11.04
C THR A 107 1.72 0.56 -10.06
N ARG A 108 1.65 0.83 -8.75
CA ARG A 108 1.99 -0.16 -7.71
C ARG A 108 1.05 -1.36 -7.75
N LEU A 109 -0.26 -1.12 -7.83
CA LEU A 109 -1.27 -2.19 -7.91
C LEU A 109 -1.08 -3.03 -9.18
N LYS A 110 -0.76 -2.39 -10.31
CA LYS A 110 -0.44 -3.08 -11.55
C LYS A 110 0.81 -3.95 -11.42
N CYS A 111 1.86 -3.41 -10.80
CA CYS A 111 3.09 -4.18 -10.56
C CYS A 111 2.82 -5.41 -9.67
N GLU A 112 2.01 -5.27 -8.62
CA GLU A 112 1.62 -6.39 -7.77
C GLU A 112 0.88 -7.48 -8.55
N ALA A 113 -0.05 -7.11 -9.43
CA ALA A 113 -0.75 -8.06 -10.28
C ALA A 113 0.18 -8.76 -11.29
N GLU A 114 1.18 -8.06 -11.84
CA GLU A 114 2.21 -8.66 -12.70
C GLU A 114 3.05 -9.67 -11.91
N ILE A 115 3.42 -9.35 -10.67
CA ILE A 115 4.16 -10.23 -9.78
C ILE A 115 3.35 -11.50 -9.46
N ASP A 116 2.06 -11.36 -9.14
CA ASP A 116 1.17 -12.50 -8.84
C ASP A 116 1.05 -13.45 -10.04
N GLN A 117 0.94 -12.91 -11.25
CA GLN A 117 0.89 -13.72 -12.47
C GLN A 117 2.24 -14.39 -12.78
N LEU A 118 3.35 -13.71 -12.48
CA LEU A 118 4.69 -14.21 -12.75
C LEU A 118 5.15 -15.27 -11.74
N CYS A 119 4.70 -15.18 -10.50
CA CYS A 119 5.07 -16.03 -9.37
C CYS A 119 3.85 -16.55 -8.59
N PRO A 120 2.95 -17.34 -9.23
CA PRO A 120 1.70 -17.80 -8.62
C PRO A 120 1.90 -18.86 -7.53
N ASP A 121 2.97 -19.67 -7.62
CA ASP A 121 3.23 -20.81 -6.72
C ASP A 121 4.03 -20.44 -5.46
N ALA A 122 4.36 -19.16 -5.30
CA ALA A 122 5.19 -18.69 -4.21
C ALA A 122 4.38 -18.42 -2.94
N LEU A 123 4.15 -19.49 -2.16
CA LEU A 123 3.33 -19.48 -0.94
C LEU A 123 3.99 -18.74 0.24
N ASP A 124 5.32 -18.70 0.27
CA ASP A 124 6.10 -17.97 1.27
C ASP A 124 6.99 -16.90 0.62
N GLY A 125 7.43 -15.93 1.42
CA GLY A 125 8.19 -14.79 0.90
C GLY A 125 9.59 -15.11 0.42
N SER A 126 10.19 -16.21 0.88
CA SER A 126 11.50 -16.65 0.38
C SER A 126 11.35 -17.24 -1.01
N ALA A 127 10.34 -18.10 -1.21
CA ALA A 127 9.98 -18.63 -2.52
C ALA A 127 9.62 -17.50 -3.50
N ARG A 128 8.85 -16.50 -3.04
CA ARG A 128 8.44 -15.35 -3.87
C ARG A 128 9.62 -14.48 -4.25
N ALA A 129 10.49 -14.16 -3.29
CA ALA A 129 11.73 -13.44 -3.54
C ALA A 129 12.64 -14.19 -4.53
N GLY A 130 12.80 -15.50 -4.37
CA GLY A 130 13.59 -16.33 -5.27
C GLY A 130 13.02 -16.37 -6.70
N CYS A 131 11.71 -16.50 -6.84
CA CYS A 131 11.04 -16.43 -8.14
C CYS A 131 11.26 -15.08 -8.83
N LEU A 132 11.08 -13.99 -8.09
CA LEU A 132 11.22 -12.64 -8.62
C LEU A 132 12.67 -12.28 -8.96
N ASP A 133 13.65 -12.76 -8.19
CA ASP A 133 15.07 -12.59 -8.51
C ASP A 133 15.41 -13.20 -9.89
N GLN A 134 14.86 -14.38 -10.18
CA GLN A 134 15.07 -15.08 -11.45
C GLN A 134 14.28 -14.48 -12.62
N ARG A 135 13.08 -13.96 -12.34
CA ARG A 135 12.11 -13.58 -13.38
C ARG A 135 11.90 -12.07 -13.53
N ALA A 136 12.55 -11.23 -12.73
CA ALA A 136 12.34 -9.77 -12.72
C ALA A 136 12.35 -9.12 -14.12
N LYS A 137 13.18 -9.63 -15.04
CA LYS A 137 13.28 -9.11 -16.41
C LYS A 137 12.02 -9.31 -17.26
N GLN A 138 11.10 -10.19 -16.85
CA GLN A 138 9.83 -10.46 -17.54
C GLN A 138 8.73 -9.45 -17.17
N LEU A 139 8.96 -8.62 -16.15
CA LEU A 139 8.03 -7.56 -15.72
C LEU A 139 8.13 -6.35 -16.64
N THR A 140 7.12 -5.49 -16.61
CA THR A 140 7.16 -4.21 -17.32
C THR A 140 8.20 -3.27 -16.71
N ALA A 141 8.86 -2.42 -17.51
CA ALA A 141 9.89 -1.47 -17.06
C ALA A 141 9.55 -0.66 -15.77
N PRO A 142 8.36 -0.06 -15.59
CA PRO A 142 8.02 0.61 -14.33
C PRO A 142 8.00 -0.34 -13.13
N CYS A 143 7.50 -1.57 -13.31
CA CYS A 143 7.47 -2.58 -12.26
C CYS A 143 8.88 -3.09 -11.94
N GLN A 144 9.78 -3.24 -12.92
CA GLN A 144 11.17 -3.59 -12.69
C GLN A 144 11.91 -2.58 -11.80
N GLY A 145 11.64 -1.29 -11.99
CA GLY A 145 12.17 -0.21 -11.14
C GLY A 145 11.69 -0.35 -9.70
N GLN A 146 10.37 -0.45 -9.52
CA GLN A 146 9.76 -0.62 -8.20
C GLN A 146 10.25 -1.88 -7.48
N LEU A 147 10.36 -3.00 -8.20
CA LEU A 147 10.81 -4.26 -7.66
C LEU A 147 12.26 -4.18 -7.16
N ARG A 148 13.14 -3.50 -7.91
CA ARG A 148 14.54 -3.30 -7.52
C ARG A 148 14.67 -2.50 -6.23
N GLU A 149 13.94 -1.40 -6.12
CA GLU A 149 13.90 -0.59 -4.90
C GLU A 149 13.38 -1.39 -3.71
N ARG A 150 12.31 -2.17 -3.93
CA ARG A 150 11.74 -3.08 -2.92
C ARG A 150 12.76 -4.12 -2.45
N PHE A 151 13.54 -4.70 -3.36
CA PHE A 151 14.60 -5.66 -3.02
C PHE A 151 15.75 -5.05 -2.23
N VAL A 152 16.19 -3.84 -2.58
CA VAL A 152 17.25 -3.13 -1.84
C VAL A 152 16.80 -2.91 -0.41
N LYS A 153 15.61 -2.31 -0.22
CA LYS A 153 15.04 -2.06 1.11
C LYS A 153 14.89 -3.35 1.93
N TRP A 154 14.34 -4.40 1.31
CA TRP A 154 14.17 -5.69 1.97
C TRP A 154 15.51 -6.32 2.42
N LYS A 155 16.55 -6.22 1.58
CA LYS A 155 17.89 -6.72 1.92
C LYS A 155 18.48 -5.96 3.10
N GLU A 156 18.31 -4.65 3.14
CA GLU A 156 18.77 -3.82 4.26
C GLU A 156 18.02 -4.13 5.56
N ASP A 157 16.68 -4.20 5.51
CA ASP A 157 15.85 -4.55 6.66
C ASP A 157 16.24 -5.92 7.22
N ARG A 158 16.47 -6.90 6.34
CA ARG A 158 16.95 -8.23 6.75
C ARG A 158 18.34 -8.16 7.39
N SER A 159 19.26 -7.38 6.83
CA SER A 159 20.61 -7.22 7.38
C SER A 159 20.56 -6.61 8.78
N ARG A 160 19.78 -5.54 8.95
CA ARG A 160 19.56 -4.90 10.25
C ARG A 160 18.96 -5.87 11.27
N LEU A 161 17.99 -6.67 10.86
CA LEU A 161 17.37 -7.68 11.71
C LEU A 161 18.37 -8.76 12.15
N ILE A 162 19.16 -9.30 11.22
CA ILE A 162 20.18 -10.30 11.56
C ILE A 162 21.21 -9.72 12.54
N ALA A 163 21.70 -8.51 12.31
CA ALA A 163 22.65 -7.85 13.20
C ALA A 163 22.06 -7.50 14.58
N ALA A 164 20.75 -7.23 14.63
CA ALA A 164 20.04 -6.96 15.87
C ALA A 164 19.79 -8.21 16.71
N CYS A 165 19.51 -9.33 16.04
CA CYS A 165 19.08 -10.60 16.62
C CYS A 165 20.17 -11.67 16.61
N ASP A 166 21.45 -11.34 16.38
CA ASP A 166 22.52 -12.34 16.17
C ASP A 166 22.65 -13.36 17.33
N GLU A 167 22.58 -12.86 18.57
CA GLU A 167 22.60 -13.70 19.78
C GLU A 167 21.35 -14.59 19.88
N ASP A 168 20.17 -14.02 19.59
CA ASP A 168 18.89 -14.74 19.61
C ASP A 168 18.83 -15.81 18.51
N ILE A 169 19.36 -15.50 17.32
CA ILE A 169 19.52 -16.45 16.21
C ILE A 169 20.41 -17.62 16.66
N SER A 170 21.54 -17.30 17.29
CA SER A 170 22.49 -18.30 17.81
C SER A 170 21.93 -19.11 18.98
N ARG A 171 20.92 -18.60 19.69
CA ARG A 171 20.29 -19.29 20.82
C ARG A 171 19.14 -20.19 20.37
N PHE A 172 18.20 -19.63 19.60
CA PHE A 172 16.91 -20.24 19.26
C PHE A 172 16.90 -20.86 17.85
N CYS A 173 17.61 -20.27 16.89
CA CYS A 173 17.48 -20.60 15.46
C CYS A 173 18.68 -21.34 14.86
N ARG A 174 19.47 -22.06 15.68
CA ARG A 174 20.70 -22.74 15.23
C ARG A 174 20.50 -23.78 14.13
N ALA A 175 19.33 -24.41 14.08
CA ALA A 175 19.00 -25.41 13.06
C ALA A 175 18.60 -24.79 11.72
N VAL A 176 18.39 -23.47 11.67
CA VAL A 176 17.92 -22.77 10.49
C VAL A 176 19.10 -22.23 9.70
N LYS A 177 19.09 -22.46 8.38
CA LYS A 177 20.15 -21.97 7.50
C LYS A 177 20.05 -20.45 7.34
N ILE A 178 21.14 -19.74 7.62
CA ILE A 178 21.21 -18.30 7.35
C ILE A 178 20.97 -18.07 5.86
N GLY A 179 19.98 -17.23 5.55
CA GLY A 179 19.60 -16.88 4.18
C GLY A 179 18.40 -17.65 3.60
N SER A 180 17.84 -18.65 4.28
CA SER A 180 16.61 -19.35 3.82
C SER A 180 15.32 -18.53 4.02
N GLY A 181 15.42 -17.37 4.67
CA GLY A 181 14.29 -16.53 5.11
C GLY A 181 13.41 -17.17 6.19
N GLU A 182 13.67 -18.42 6.57
CA GLU A 182 13.07 -19.10 7.73
C GLU A 182 13.58 -18.53 9.06
N ILE A 183 14.72 -17.82 9.05
CA ILE A 183 15.29 -17.19 10.25
C ILE A 183 14.30 -16.23 10.90
N LEU A 184 13.55 -15.50 10.07
CA LEU A 184 12.54 -14.55 10.53
C LEU A 184 11.39 -15.29 11.19
N GLN A 185 10.92 -16.39 10.57
CA GLN A 185 9.84 -17.20 11.12
C GLN A 185 10.23 -17.84 12.45
N CYS A 186 11.47 -18.32 12.56
CA CYS A 186 12.00 -18.84 13.82
C CYS A 186 12.08 -17.75 14.92
N LEU A 187 12.60 -16.56 14.60
CA LEU A 187 12.63 -15.47 15.57
C LEU A 187 11.23 -15.01 15.98
N GLN A 188 10.27 -15.03 15.05
CA GLN A 188 8.87 -14.74 15.34
C GLN A 188 8.22 -15.78 16.25
N SER A 189 8.52 -17.07 16.08
CA SER A 189 8.00 -18.12 16.98
C SER A 189 8.56 -18.01 18.39
N HIS A 190 9.76 -17.45 18.55
CA HIS A 190 10.39 -17.15 19.84
C HIS A 190 10.23 -15.68 20.26
N GLY A 191 9.29 -14.94 19.68
CA GLY A 191 9.18 -13.50 19.88
C GLY A 191 9.03 -13.06 21.35
N GLN A 192 8.57 -13.90 22.27
CA GLN A 192 8.49 -13.57 23.70
C GLN A 192 9.76 -13.90 24.48
N GLU A 193 10.68 -14.66 23.88
CA GLU A 193 11.91 -15.18 24.51
C GLU A 193 13.18 -14.49 23.99
N VAL A 194 13.09 -13.83 22.83
CA VAL A 194 14.18 -13.04 22.28
C VAL A 194 14.49 -11.81 23.13
N SER A 195 15.71 -11.29 22.99
CA SER A 195 16.10 -10.02 23.61
C SER A 195 15.18 -8.85 23.26
N ASP A 196 15.07 -7.85 24.14
CA ASP A 196 14.30 -6.63 23.87
C ASP A 196 14.73 -5.93 22.59
N ARG A 197 16.05 -5.94 22.31
CA ARG A 197 16.64 -5.37 21.10
C ARG A 197 16.12 -6.07 19.84
N CYS A 198 16.11 -7.40 19.84
CA CYS A 198 15.56 -8.17 18.73
C CYS A 198 14.03 -8.00 18.64
N TYR A 199 13.33 -8.01 19.77
CA TYR A 199 11.88 -7.86 19.81
C TYR A 199 11.38 -6.56 19.16
N GLN A 200 12.10 -5.45 19.36
CA GLN A 200 11.75 -4.13 18.82
C GLN A 200 11.88 -4.06 17.29
N ILE A 201 12.87 -4.75 16.71
CA ILE A 201 13.07 -4.76 15.25
C ILE A 201 12.28 -5.88 14.56
N LEU A 202 11.90 -6.91 15.32
CA LEU A 202 11.13 -8.03 14.79
C LEU A 202 9.79 -7.52 14.29
N PRO A 203 9.52 -7.65 12.99
CA PRO A 203 8.26 -7.19 12.46
C PRO A 203 7.12 -8.08 12.96
N LYS A 204 6.06 -7.42 13.42
CA LYS A 204 4.85 -8.06 13.94
C LYS A 204 3.89 -8.33 12.77
N GLY A 205 4.13 -9.41 12.04
CA GLY A 205 3.30 -9.83 10.89
C GLY A 205 4.09 -10.56 9.81
N THR A 206 3.42 -10.92 8.71
CA THR A 206 4.07 -11.52 7.54
C THR A 206 4.91 -10.48 6.79
N VAL A 207 6.23 -10.47 7.00
CA VAL A 207 7.19 -9.62 6.24
C VAL A 207 7.88 -10.43 5.16
N PHE A 208 7.10 -11.33 4.60
CA PHE A 208 7.43 -11.97 3.36
C PHE A 208 7.40 -10.92 2.27
N PHE A 209 8.34 -10.99 1.33
CA PHE A 209 8.39 -10.13 0.16
C PHE A 209 7.06 -10.30 -0.60
N LYS A 210 6.13 -9.37 -0.36
CA LYS A 210 4.83 -9.30 -1.01
C LYS A 210 5.00 -8.34 -2.18
#